data_AF-A0A921BNK4-F1
#
_entry.id   AF-A0A921BNK4-F1
#
_cell.length_a   1.000
_cell.length_b   1.000
_cell.length_c   1.000
_cell.angle_alpha   90.00
_cell.angle_beta   90.00
_cell.angle_gamma   90.00
#
_symmetry.space_group_name_H-M   'P 1'
#
loop_
_entity.id
_entity.type
_entity.pdbx_description
1 polymer ?
#
loop_
_entity_poly.entity_id
_entity_poly.type
_entity_poly.pdbx_seq_one_letter_code
_entity_poly.pdbx_strand_id
1 'polypeptide(L)'
;MGRRLAVVSADRVNHVISGGDYGWRQGTDKWPAYFPDSLPSNADIGLGSPTAIAFGTESNFPEPYRRALFILDWAYGKIFAIHLTPEGVSYRGQADEFVTGRPLNVTGMDFGPDGRCFL
;
A
#
# COMPACT_ATOMS: atom_id res chain seq x y z
N MET A 1 17.61 -7.42 5.16
CA MET A 1 16.77 -8.19 4.20
C MET A 1 15.77 -7.20 3.62
N GLY A 2 16.07 -6.68 2.42
CA GLY A 2 15.45 -5.46 1.89
C GLY A 2 13.98 -5.66 1.54
N ARG A 3 13.12 -4.81 2.10
CA ARG A 3 11.69 -4.74 1.80
C ARG A 3 11.52 -4.24 0.37
N ARG A 4 11.31 -5.18 -0.56
CA ARG A 4 11.10 -4.89 -1.99
C ARG A 4 9.71 -4.29 -2.17
N LEU A 5 9.67 -3.24 -2.99
CA LEU A 5 8.59 -2.28 -3.16
C LEU A 5 7.18 -2.90 -3.17
N ALA A 6 6.25 -2.22 -2.50
CA ALA A 6 4.84 -2.34 -2.79
C ALA A 6 4.49 -1.43 -3.98
N VAL A 7 3.91 -1.95 -5.06
CA VAL A 7 3.30 -1.12 -6.11
C VAL A 7 1.80 -1.19 -5.97
N VAL A 8 1.17 -0.02 -5.99
CA VAL A 8 -0.27 0.11 -5.93
C VAL A 8 -0.82 0.22 -7.35
N SER A 9 -1.53 -0.82 -7.82
CA SER A 9 -2.35 -0.75 -9.03
C SER A 9 -3.78 -0.48 -8.57
N ALA A 10 -4.49 0.50 -9.12
CA ALA A 10 -5.80 0.99 -8.64
C ALA A 10 -6.64 -0.08 -7.91
N ASP A 11 -6.59 -0.07 -6.56
CA ASP A 11 -7.19 -1.00 -5.56
C ASP A 11 -6.36 -2.15 -4.97
N ARG A 12 -5.14 -2.45 -5.45
CA ARG A 12 -4.28 -3.56 -4.98
C ARG A 12 -2.93 -3.10 -4.47
N VAL A 13 -2.43 -3.74 -3.43
CA VAL A 13 -1.06 -3.64 -2.92
C VAL A 13 -0.30 -4.89 -3.37
N ASN A 14 0.76 -4.70 -4.15
CA ASN A 14 1.52 -5.83 -4.73
C ASN A 14 2.98 -5.82 -4.25
N HIS A 15 3.50 -6.95 -3.79
CA HIS A 15 4.91 -7.19 -3.50
C HIS A 15 5.64 -7.43 -4.81
N VAL A 16 6.38 -6.41 -5.28
CA VAL A 16 6.97 -6.45 -6.62
C VAL A 16 8.24 -7.29 -6.66
N ILE A 17 8.15 -8.38 -7.41
CA ILE A 17 9.28 -9.24 -7.77
C ILE A 17 9.76 -8.98 -9.21
N SER A 18 11.03 -9.30 -9.47
CA SER A 18 11.61 -9.21 -10.81
C SER A 18 10.88 -10.16 -11.77
N GLY A 19 10.46 -9.63 -12.93
CA GLY A 19 9.74 -10.39 -13.96
C GLY A 19 8.27 -10.69 -13.64
N GLY A 20 7.71 -10.19 -12.53
CA GLY A 20 6.32 -10.42 -12.18
C GLY A 20 5.33 -9.57 -13.00
N ASP A 21 4.25 -10.21 -13.47
CA ASP A 21 3.06 -9.54 -14.02
C ASP A 21 1.94 -9.55 -12.98
N TYR A 22 1.23 -8.42 -12.81
CA TYR A 22 0.14 -8.23 -11.83
C TYR A 22 -1.22 -8.01 -12.52
N GLY A 23 -1.27 -8.34 -13.81
CA GLY A 23 -2.49 -8.44 -14.59
C GLY A 23 -3.05 -7.12 -15.10
N TRP A 24 -2.42 -5.96 -14.86
CA TRP A 24 -2.91 -4.68 -15.38
C TRP A 24 -2.89 -4.65 -16.92
N ARG A 25 -4.00 -4.22 -17.52
CA ARG A 25 -4.15 -4.04 -18.97
C ARG A 25 -4.67 -2.63 -19.24
N GLN A 26 -4.67 -2.23 -20.52
CA GLN A 26 -5.09 -0.88 -20.93
C GLN A 26 -6.43 -0.48 -20.29
N GLY A 27 -6.47 0.72 -19.71
CA GLY A 27 -7.64 1.24 -18.98
C GLY A 27 -7.70 0.78 -17.52
N THR A 28 -8.88 0.31 -17.09
CA THR A 28 -9.17 -0.17 -15.73
C THR A 28 -9.19 -1.69 -15.61
N ASP A 29 -8.97 -2.39 -16.73
CA ASP A 29 -9.04 -3.85 -16.76
C ASP A 29 -7.80 -4.48 -16.13
N LYS A 30 -8.06 -5.52 -15.34
CA LYS A 30 -7.04 -6.35 -14.72
C LYS A 30 -7.41 -7.81 -14.91
N TRP A 31 -6.42 -8.65 -15.20
CA TRP A 31 -6.64 -10.09 -15.25
C TRP A 31 -7.21 -10.60 -13.92
N PRO A 32 -8.13 -11.57 -13.97
CA PRO A 32 -8.61 -12.22 -12.77
C PRO A 32 -7.48 -12.88 -11.99
N ALA A 33 -7.59 -12.89 -10.66
CA ALA A 33 -6.53 -13.42 -9.78
C ALA A 33 -6.28 -14.93 -9.95
N TYR A 34 -7.18 -15.67 -10.61
CA TYR A 34 -7.03 -17.09 -10.88
C TYR A 34 -6.23 -17.37 -12.16
N PHE A 35 -5.84 -16.35 -12.93
CA PHE A 35 -4.99 -16.54 -14.10
C PHE A 35 -3.55 -16.84 -13.63
N PRO A 36 -2.93 -17.94 -14.10
CA PRO A 36 -1.62 -18.37 -13.60
C PRO A 36 -0.49 -17.38 -13.91
N ASP A 37 -0.66 -16.59 -14.97
CA ASP A 37 0.33 -15.60 -15.42
C ASP A 37 0.22 -14.26 -14.66
N SER A 38 -0.80 -14.08 -13.82
CA SER A 38 -0.95 -12.91 -12.95
C SER A 38 -0.59 -13.27 -11.52
N LEU A 39 0.42 -12.61 -10.97
CA LEU A 39 0.73 -12.72 -9.55
C LEU A 39 -0.41 -12.14 -8.70
N PRO A 40 -0.65 -12.72 -7.51
CA PRO A 40 -1.73 -12.29 -6.63
C PRO A 40 -1.41 -10.95 -5.96
N SER A 41 -2.48 -10.22 -5.60
CA SER A 41 -2.42 -9.07 -4.69
C SER A 41 -2.04 -9.52 -3.28
N ASN A 42 -1.32 -8.68 -2.54
CA ASN A 42 -1.04 -8.88 -1.12
C ASN A 42 -2.13 -8.29 -0.23
N ALA A 43 -2.80 -7.23 -0.68
CA ALA A 43 -3.92 -6.59 0.02
C ALA A 43 -4.77 -5.81 -0.99
N ASP A 44 -6.08 -5.87 -0.86
CA ASP A 44 -7.00 -5.05 -1.67
C ASP A 44 -7.58 -3.94 -0.79
N ILE A 45 -7.43 -2.68 -1.22
CA ILE A 45 -7.80 -1.47 -0.46
C ILE A 45 -9.11 -0.83 -0.98
N GLY A 46 -9.72 -1.45 -1.99
CA GLY A 46 -10.94 -0.96 -2.61
C GLY A 46 -10.71 0.24 -3.55
N LEU A 47 -11.81 0.80 -4.04
CA LEU A 47 -11.77 1.91 -4.99
C LEU A 47 -11.12 3.14 -4.35
N GLY A 48 -10.16 3.74 -5.06
CA GLY A 48 -9.46 4.93 -4.62
C GLY A 48 -8.52 5.46 -5.69
N SER A 49 -7.76 6.51 -5.34
CA SER A 49 -6.71 7.09 -6.17
C SER A 49 -5.41 7.17 -5.38
N PRO A 50 -4.64 6.07 -5.34
CA PRO A 50 -3.42 5.98 -4.54
C PRO A 50 -2.34 6.93 -5.06
N THR A 51 -1.80 7.80 -4.21
CA THR A 51 -0.86 8.86 -4.61
C THR A 51 0.56 8.65 -4.11
N ALA A 52 0.71 8.17 -2.87
CA ALA A 52 2.00 7.94 -2.25
C ALA A 52 1.95 6.79 -1.26
N ILE A 53 3.13 6.27 -0.94
CA ILE A 53 3.33 5.26 0.09
C ILE A 53 4.50 5.64 1.00
N ALA A 54 4.44 5.26 2.27
CA ALA A 54 5.53 5.45 3.23
C ALA A 54 5.59 4.30 4.23
N PHE A 55 6.78 3.82 4.59
CA PHE A 55 6.91 2.83 5.67
C PHE A 55 7.01 3.55 7.03
N GLY A 56 6.22 3.12 8.01
CA GLY A 56 6.22 3.68 9.37
C GLY A 56 7.48 3.40 10.19
N THR A 57 8.51 2.75 9.64
CA THR A 57 9.65 2.24 10.43
C THR A 57 10.50 3.30 11.07
N GLU A 58 10.56 4.48 10.47
CA GLU A 58 11.30 5.63 11.00
C GLU A 58 10.39 6.55 11.82
N SER A 59 9.11 6.20 11.96
CA SER A 59 8.15 6.98 12.74
C SER A 59 8.29 6.75 14.24
N ASN A 60 7.86 7.74 15.00
CA ASN A 60 7.62 7.63 16.44
C ASN A 60 6.23 7.09 16.79
N PHE A 61 5.47 6.60 15.80
CA PHE A 61 4.16 6.01 16.07
C PHE A 61 4.28 4.76 16.98
N PRO A 62 3.24 4.47 17.77
CA PRO A 62 3.18 3.23 18.53
C PRO A 62 2.99 2.03 17.60
N GLU A 63 3.25 0.83 18.13
CA GLU A 63 2.76 -0.39 17.48
C GLU A 63 1.22 -0.38 17.42
N PRO A 64 0.59 -0.91 16.35
CA PRO A 64 1.20 -1.62 15.22
C PRO A 64 1.68 -0.71 14.07
N TYR A 65 1.48 0.61 14.16
CA TYR A 65 1.68 1.56 13.07
C TYR A 65 3.14 1.80 12.70
N ARG A 66 4.06 1.64 13.65
CA ARG A 66 5.51 1.71 13.38
C ARG A 66 5.98 0.66 12.35
N ARG A 67 5.25 -0.45 12.22
CA ARG A 67 5.57 -1.51 11.25
C ARG A 67 4.66 -1.52 10.03
N ALA A 68 3.75 -0.56 9.92
CA ALA A 68 2.80 -0.48 8.82
C ALA A 68 3.43 0.13 7.55
N LEU A 69 2.85 -0.22 6.41
CA LEU A 69 2.99 0.50 5.15
C LEU A 69 1.80 1.44 5.03
N PHE A 70 2.03 2.74 4.93
CA PHE A 70 0.98 3.72 4.71
C PHE A 70 0.72 3.92 3.22
N ILE A 71 -0.54 4.06 2.84
CA ILE A 71 -0.98 4.35 1.47
C ILE A 71 -1.96 5.51 1.51
N LEU A 72 -1.70 6.53 0.69
CA LEU A 72 -2.50 7.74 0.61
C LEU A 72 -3.50 7.64 -0.54
N ASP A 73 -4.75 8.03 -0.30
CA ASP A 73 -5.83 8.07 -1.29
C ASP A 73 -6.38 9.49 -1.42
N TRP A 74 -6.14 10.09 -2.59
CA TRP A 74 -6.60 11.44 -2.92
C TRP A 74 -8.10 11.52 -3.18
N ALA A 75 -8.71 10.49 -3.78
CA ALA A 75 -10.10 10.56 -4.24
C ALA A 75 -11.10 10.53 -3.08
N TYR A 76 -10.83 9.70 -2.07
CA TYR A 76 -11.71 9.57 -0.90
C TYR A 76 -11.16 10.22 0.38
N GLY A 77 -9.97 10.80 0.30
CA GLY A 77 -9.33 11.46 1.42
C GLY A 77 -9.03 10.52 2.57
N LYS A 78 -8.30 9.45 2.28
CA LYS A 78 -7.94 8.40 3.24
C LYS A 78 -6.44 8.20 3.30
N ILE A 79 -5.96 7.79 4.46
CA ILE A 79 -4.67 7.16 4.65
C ILE A 79 -4.95 5.76 5.18
N PHE A 80 -4.50 4.73 4.47
CA PHE A 80 -4.57 3.35 4.92
C PHE A 80 -3.27 2.96 5.63
N ALA A 81 -3.37 2.18 6.70
CA ALA A 81 -2.25 1.45 7.28
C ALA A 81 -2.35 -0.01 6.85
N ILE A 82 -1.35 -0.51 6.14
CA ILE A 82 -1.26 -1.90 5.69
C ILE A 82 -0.33 -2.66 6.63
N HIS A 83 -0.89 -3.62 7.35
CA HIS A 83 -0.17 -4.53 8.23
C HIS A 83 0.23 -5.78 7.47
N LEU A 84 1.53 -5.92 7.20
CA LEU A 84 2.10 -7.04 6.45
C LEU A 84 2.55 -8.17 7.38
N THR A 85 2.04 -9.38 7.14
CA THR A 85 2.47 -10.62 7.79
C THR A 85 3.21 -11.49 6.77
N PRO A 86 4.44 -11.97 7.05
CA PRO A 86 5.13 -12.88 6.13
C PRO A 86 4.32 -14.15 5.85
N GLU A 87 4.22 -14.54 4.57
CA GLU A 87 3.52 -15.75 4.13
C GLU A 87 4.32 -16.39 2.98
N GLY A 88 5.03 -17.49 3.27
CA GLY A 88 5.93 -18.14 2.32
C GLY A 88 7.05 -17.20 1.86
N VAL A 89 7.13 -16.94 0.55
CA VAL A 89 8.10 -16.04 -0.08
C VAL A 89 7.57 -14.61 -0.27
N SER A 90 6.39 -14.32 0.26
CA SER A 90 5.68 -13.04 0.09
C SER A 90 5.06 -12.59 1.42
N TYR A 91 4.03 -11.75 1.36
CA TYR A 91 3.32 -11.22 2.51
C TYR A 91 1.81 -11.31 2.32
N ARG A 92 1.08 -11.46 3.42
CA ARG A 92 -0.36 -11.19 3.49
C ARG A 92 -0.54 -9.81 4.12
N GLY A 93 -1.28 -8.92 3.46
CA GLY A 93 -1.60 -7.58 3.94
C GLY A 93 -3.01 -7.50 4.49
N GLN A 94 -3.17 -6.83 5.62
CA GLN A 94 -4.44 -6.36 6.15
C GLN A 94 -4.48 -4.84 6.11
N ALA A 95 -5.51 -4.25 5.53
CA ALA A 95 -5.67 -2.81 5.41
C ALA A 95 -6.64 -2.27 6.47
N ASP A 96 -6.19 -1.26 7.22
CA ASP A 96 -7.02 -0.50 8.16
C ASP A 96 -7.09 0.97 7.72
N GLU A 97 -8.24 1.62 7.90
CA GLU A 97 -8.32 3.08 7.74
C GLU A 97 -7.62 3.76 8.92
N PHE A 98 -6.52 4.47 8.64
CA PHE A 98 -5.73 5.16 9.65
C PHE A 98 -6.22 6.59 9.88
N VAL A 99 -6.45 7.33 8.79
CA VAL A 99 -7.03 8.68 8.81
C VAL A 99 -8.04 8.79 7.69
N THR A 100 -9.19 9.38 7.97
CA THR A 100 -10.22 9.71 6.97
C THR A 100 -10.64 11.17 7.16
N GLY A 101 -10.71 11.92 6.07
CA GLY A 101 -11.10 13.32 6.10
C GLY A 101 -11.84 13.77 4.84
N ARG A 102 -12.67 14.81 4.97
CA ARG A 102 -13.43 15.41 3.86
C ARG A 102 -13.42 16.94 3.99
N PRO A 103 -12.55 17.67 3.26
CA PRO A 103 -11.54 17.18 2.31
C PRO A 103 -10.25 16.70 2.99
N LEU A 104 -9.55 15.74 2.38
CA LEU A 104 -8.19 15.31 2.76
C LEU A 104 -7.43 14.80 1.54
N ASN A 105 -7.17 15.70 0.59
CA ASN A 105 -6.58 15.34 -0.70
C ASN A 105 -5.05 15.14 -0.58
N VAL A 106 -4.63 14.06 0.06
CA VAL A 106 -3.23 13.75 0.39
C VAL A 106 -2.46 13.23 -0.82
N THR A 107 -1.24 13.73 -1.02
CA THR A 107 -0.39 13.41 -2.18
C THR A 107 1.03 12.99 -1.82
N GLY A 108 1.47 13.24 -0.58
CA GLY A 108 2.79 12.88 -0.09
C GLY A 108 2.74 12.51 1.39
N MET A 109 3.67 11.67 1.80
CA MET A 109 3.87 11.34 3.20
C MET A 109 5.34 11.00 3.41
N ASP A 110 5.96 11.55 4.46
CA ASP A 110 7.31 11.17 4.85
C ASP A 110 7.51 11.28 6.36
N PHE A 111 8.53 10.61 6.87
CA PHE A 111 8.92 10.67 8.27
C PHE A 111 10.25 11.39 8.41
N GLY A 112 10.25 12.48 9.18
CA GLY A 112 11.49 13.20 9.49
C GLY A 112 12.43 12.39 10.39
N PRO A 113 13.71 12.80 10.52
CA PRO A 113 14.67 12.13 11.40
C PRO A 113 14.25 12.09 12.89
N ASP A 114 13.33 12.97 13.28
CA ASP A 114 12.72 13.02 14.62
C ASP A 114 11.47 12.12 14.75
N GLY A 115 11.19 11.31 13.74
CA GLY A 115 10.09 10.37 13.65
C GLY A 115 8.71 11.00 13.52
N ARG A 116 8.63 12.30 13.20
CA ARG A 116 7.35 12.97 12.93
C ARG A 116 6.90 12.73 11.50
N CYS A 117 5.59 12.58 11.34
CA CYS A 117 4.94 12.43 10.04
C CYS A 117 4.67 13.80 9.42
N PHE A 118 4.95 13.92 8.13
CA PHE A 118 4.61 15.05 7.27
C PHE A 118 3.71 14.55 6.13
N LEU A 119 2.73 15.36 5.75
CA LEU A 119 1.76 15.10 4.68
C LEU A 119 1.75 16.27 3.69
#